data_AF-A0A1I1NRD9-F1
#
_entry.id   AF-A0A1I1NRD9-F1
#
_cell.length_a   1.000
_cell.length_b   1.000
_cell.length_c   1.000
_cell.angle_alpha   90.00
_cell.angle_beta   90.00
_cell.angle_gamma   90.00
#
_symmetry.space_group_name_H-M   'P 1'
#
loop_
_entity.id
_entity.type
_entity.pdbx_description
1 polymer ?
#
loop_
_entity_poly.entity_id
_entity_poly.type
_entity_poly.pdbx_seq_one_letter_code
_entity_poly.pdbx_strand_id
1 'polypeptide(L)'
;MGEWRNRFADAFGYRHPDHDSYEFHITMAYMIDWLEDAAIPAWTAMLNDVAAEIRAAVPVPELRAPAFCSFADMNWFEERMVFGGD
;
A
#
# COMPACT_ATOMS: atom_id res chain seq x y z
N MET A 1 -4.53 5.09 -12.36
CA MET A 1 -3.85 3.91 -11.77
C MET A 1 -4.14 2.59 -12.49
N GLY A 2 -5.39 2.28 -12.87
CA GLY A 2 -5.70 1.04 -13.61
C GLY A 2 -4.90 0.82 -14.90
N GLU A 3 -4.70 1.87 -15.69
CA GLU A 3 -3.88 1.80 -16.91
C GLU A 3 -2.40 1.44 -16.61
N TRP A 4 -1.79 2.07 -15.60
CA TRP A 4 -0.44 1.73 -15.15
C TRP A 4 -0.33 0.25 -14.77
N ARG A 5 -1.28 -0.25 -13.96
CA ARG A 5 -1.34 -1.67 -13.58
C ARG A 5 -1.48 -2.58 -14.80
N ASN A 6 -2.32 -2.21 -15.77
CA ASN A 6 -2.49 -2.99 -17.01
C ASN A 6 -1.18 -3.06 -17.80
N ARG A 7 -0.50 -1.93 -18.01
CA ARG A 7 0.77 -1.88 -18.73
C ARG A 7 1.86 -2.68 -18.01
N PHE A 8 1.91 -2.63 -16.69
CA PHE A 8 2.83 -3.45 -15.91
C PHE A 8 2.50 -4.93 -16.02
N ALA A 9 1.23 -5.34 -15.92
CA ALA A 9 0.83 -6.73 -16.10
C ALA A 9 1.26 -7.28 -17.46
N ASP A 10 1.11 -6.49 -18.52
CA ASP A 10 1.54 -6.88 -19.87
C ASP A 10 3.08 -7.01 -19.95
N ALA A 11 3.82 -6.11 -19.30
CA ALA A 11 5.28 -6.15 -19.25
C ALA A 11 5.84 -7.30 -18.39
N PHE A 12 5.22 -7.59 -17.24
CA PHE A 12 5.61 -8.68 -16.33
C PHE A 12 5.10 -10.04 -16.79
N GLY A 13 4.12 -10.09 -17.71
CA GLY A 13 3.61 -11.31 -18.31
C GLY A 13 2.63 -12.09 -17.44
N TYR A 14 2.06 -11.48 -16.40
CA TYR A 14 1.05 -12.13 -15.54
C TYR A 14 0.06 -11.12 -14.94
N ARG A 15 -1.11 -11.64 -14.53
CA ARG A 15 -2.14 -10.93 -13.76
C ARG A 15 -2.53 -11.76 -12.56
N HIS A 16 -2.66 -11.10 -11.41
CA HIS A 16 -3.17 -11.72 -10.20
C HIS A 16 -4.71 -11.84 -10.28
N PRO A 17 -5.36 -12.77 -9.56
CA PRO A 17 -6.82 -12.95 -9.62
C PRO A 17 -7.62 -11.69 -9.25
N ASP A 18 -7.07 -10.86 -8.39
CA ASP A 18 -7.63 -9.59 -7.93
C ASP A 18 -7.11 -8.38 -8.73
N HIS A 19 -6.52 -8.59 -9.91
CA HIS A 19 -5.88 -7.51 -10.68
C HIS A 19 -6.81 -6.30 -10.91
N ASP A 20 -8.06 -6.57 -11.29
CA ASP A 20 -9.08 -5.54 -11.58
C ASP A 20 -9.77 -5.00 -10.31
N SER A 21 -9.62 -5.68 -9.17
CA SER A 21 -10.26 -5.36 -7.89
C SER A 21 -9.25 -5.02 -6.78
N TYR A 22 -8.03 -4.65 -7.13
CA TYR A 22 -6.96 -4.46 -6.15
C TYR A 22 -7.18 -3.23 -5.26
N GLU A 23 -7.03 -3.44 -3.96
CA GLU A 23 -7.13 -2.41 -2.94
C GLU A 23 -5.76 -1.77 -2.66
N PHE A 24 -5.61 -0.50 -3.01
CA PHE A 24 -4.39 0.26 -2.74
C PHE A 24 -4.25 0.55 -1.24
N HIS A 25 -3.06 0.28 -0.69
CA HIS A 25 -2.77 0.47 0.73
C HIS A 25 -1.28 0.82 0.94
N ILE A 26 -0.97 1.37 2.12
CA ILE A 26 0.40 1.49 2.64
C ILE A 26 0.47 0.58 3.87
N THR A 27 1.36 -0.42 3.84
CA THR A 27 1.52 -1.34 4.97
C THR A 27 2.24 -0.64 6.12
N MET A 28 1.55 -0.51 7.26
CA MET A 28 2.15 0.03 8.50
C MET A 28 2.71 -1.07 9.40
N ALA A 29 2.05 -2.23 9.43
CA ALA A 29 2.47 -3.39 10.21
C ALA A 29 1.87 -4.67 9.60
N TYR A 30 2.48 -5.80 9.95
CA TYR A 30 1.94 -7.14 9.69
C TYR A 30 1.41 -7.72 11.00
N MET A 31 0.20 -8.28 10.97
CA MET A 31 -0.33 -9.04 12.10
C MET A 31 0.44 -10.35 12.24
N ILE A 32 1.13 -10.51 13.37
CA ILE A 32 1.83 -11.76 13.71
C ILE A 32 0.88 -12.76 14.36
N ASP A 33 -0.15 -12.27 15.06
CA ASP A 33 -1.19 -13.07 15.70
C ASP A 33 -2.53 -12.34 15.65
N TRP A 34 -3.60 -13.06 15.97
CA TRP A 34 -4.96 -12.54 16.04
C TRP A 34 -5.13 -11.59 17.23
N LEU A 35 -6.01 -10.60 17.07
CA LEU A 35 -6.45 -9.77 18.18
C LEU A 35 -7.46 -10.54 19.04
N GLU A 36 -7.35 -10.43 20.35
CA GLU A 36 -8.41 -10.91 21.25
C GLU A 36 -9.71 -10.15 20.97
N ASP A 37 -10.84 -10.85 20.95
CA ASP A 37 -12.16 -10.25 20.69
C ASP A 37 -12.47 -9.07 21.62
N ALA A 38 -12.03 -9.17 22.89
CA ALA A 38 -12.19 -8.11 23.89
C ALA A 38 -11.45 -6.81 23.54
N ALA A 39 -10.39 -6.88 22.73
CA ALA A 39 -9.61 -5.72 22.31
C ALA A 39 -10.17 -5.03 21.05
N ILE A 40 -10.99 -5.73 20.24
CA ILE A 40 -11.52 -5.22 18.96
C ILE A 40 -12.22 -3.86 19.10
N PRO A 41 -13.10 -3.61 20.10
CA PRO A 41 -13.76 -2.31 20.21
C PRO A 41 -12.78 -1.16 20.45
N ALA A 42 -11.74 -1.38 21.27
CA ALA A 42 -10.73 -0.37 21.57
C ALA A 42 -9.86 -0.05 20.34
N TRP A 43 -9.42 -1.08 19.61
CA TRP A 43 -8.71 -0.91 18.34
C TRP A 43 -9.56 -0.18 17.30
N THR A 44 -10.83 -0.54 17.18
CA THR A 44 -11.75 0.08 16.22
C THR A 44 -11.93 1.57 16.50
N ALA A 45 -12.15 1.95 17.76
CA ALA A 45 -12.28 3.36 18.16
C ALA A 45 -11.00 4.15 17.82
N MET A 46 -9.84 3.64 18.24
CA MET A 46 -8.56 4.30 17.98
C MET A 46 -8.26 4.43 16.50
N LEU A 47 -8.45 3.36 15.71
CA LEU A 47 -8.17 3.39 14.26
C LEU A 47 -9.10 4.36 13.52
N ASN A 48 -10.36 4.49 13.94
CA ASN A 48 -11.28 5.46 13.36
C ASN A 48 -10.81 6.90 13.61
N ASP A 49 -10.39 7.21 14.84
CA ASP A 49 -9.89 8.52 15.22
C ASP A 49 -8.60 8.87 14.46
N VAL A 50 -7.61 7.96 14.47
CA VAL A 50 -6.34 8.14 13.75
C VAL A 50 -6.58 8.28 12.24
N ALA A 51 -7.47 7.49 11.66
CA ALA A 51 -7.78 7.61 10.23
C ALA A 51 -8.44 8.94 9.90
N ALA A 52 -9.27 9.50 10.80
CA ALA A 52 -9.86 10.83 10.63
C ALA A 52 -8.78 11.92 10.71
N GLU A 53 -7.85 11.82 11.67
CA GLU A 53 -6.72 12.72 11.80
C GLU A 53 -5.82 12.71 10.56
N ILE A 54 -5.45 11.53 10.05
CA ILE A 54 -4.62 11.39 8.85
C ILE A 54 -5.33 12.01 7.64
N ARG A 55 -6.62 11.75 7.45
CA ARG A 55 -7.40 12.35 6.34
C ARG A 55 -7.46 13.88 6.43
N ALA A 56 -7.52 14.43 7.63
CA ALA A 56 -7.52 15.88 7.82
C ALA A 56 -6.14 16.50 7.59
N ALA A 57 -5.07 15.84 8.04
CA ALA A 57 -3.70 16.33 7.92
C ALA A 57 -3.12 16.14 6.51
N VAL A 58 -3.45 15.03 5.84
CA VAL A 58 -2.92 14.62 4.55
C VAL A 58 -4.09 14.18 3.65
N PRO A 59 -4.88 15.14 3.12
CA PRO A 59 -6.07 14.83 2.31
C PRO A 59 -5.70 14.12 1.01
N VAL A 60 -4.50 14.36 0.48
CA VAL A 60 -3.90 13.63 -0.63
C VAL A 60 -2.45 13.30 -0.24
N PRO A 61 -2.11 12.01 -0.06
CA PRO A 61 -0.73 11.62 0.21
C PRO A 61 0.18 11.99 -0.96
N GLU A 62 1.20 12.79 -0.70
CA GLU A 62 2.27 13.04 -1.65
C GLU A 62 3.20 11.82 -1.68
N LEU A 63 3.34 11.22 -2.86
CA LEU A 63 4.18 10.05 -3.08
C LEU A 63 5.21 10.35 -4.16
N ARG A 64 6.36 9.68 -4.06
CA ARG A 64 7.37 9.68 -5.13
C ARG A 64 6.80 9.01 -6.38
N ALA A 65 7.42 9.29 -7.53
CA ALA A 65 7.09 8.63 -8.78
C ALA A 65 7.19 7.09 -8.64
N PRO A 66 6.36 6.31 -9.37
CA PRO A 66 6.43 4.85 -9.32
C PRO A 66 7.83 4.36 -9.69
N ALA A 67 8.32 3.34 -8.98
CA ALA A 67 9.62 2.74 -9.25
C ALA A 67 9.53 1.21 -9.26
N PHE A 68 10.30 0.58 -10.14
CA PHE A 68 10.64 -0.84 -10.04
C PHE A 68 11.75 -0.98 -9.00
N CYS A 69 11.46 -1.68 -7.91
CA CYS A 69 12.38 -1.86 -6.79
C CYS A 69 12.73 -3.33 -6.58
N SER A 70 13.92 -3.57 -6.03
CA SER A 70 14.28 -4.85 -5.42
C SER A 70 14.38 -4.69 -3.92
N PHE A 71 14.06 -5.74 -3.17
CA PHE A 71 14.14 -5.73 -1.72
C PHE A 71 14.57 -7.11 -1.21
N ALA A 72 15.37 -7.14 -0.15
CA ALA A 72 15.76 -8.37 0.53
C ALA A 72 14.76 -8.76 1.64
N ASP A 73 14.15 -7.74 2.25
CA ASP A 73 13.12 -7.84 3.27
C ASP A 73 12.22 -6.58 3.23
N MET A 74 11.28 -6.45 4.17
CA MET A 74 10.30 -5.36 4.17
C MET A 74 10.84 -4.02 4.70
N ASN A 75 12.12 -3.92 5.09
CA ASN A 75 12.68 -2.71 5.68
C ASN A 75 13.22 -1.72 4.63
N TRP A 76 13.59 -2.18 3.43
CA TRP A 76 14.16 -1.32 2.39
C TRP A 76 13.82 -1.78 0.97
N PHE A 77 13.29 -0.84 0.18
CA PHE A 77 12.98 -1.03 -1.24
C PHE A 77 13.97 -0.22 -2.08
N GLU A 78 14.98 -0.89 -2.64
CA GLU A 78 16.02 -0.25 -3.47
C GLU A 78 15.48 0.00 -4.88
N GLU A 79 15.35 1.28 -5.26
CA GLU A 79 14.91 1.69 -6.59
C GLU A 79 15.92 1.25 -7.66
N ARG A 80 15.44 0.52 -8.66
CA ARG A 80 16.23 0.08 -9.82
C ARG A 80 15.90 0.89 -11.07
N MET A 81 14.66 1.35 -11.18
CA MET A 81 14.17 2.17 -12.28
C MET A 81 12.99 3.01 -11.80
N VAL A 82 13.05 4.32 -12.03
CA VAL A 82 11.95 5.25 -11.74
C VAL A 82 11.19 5.54 -13.03
N PHE A 83 9.87 5.56 -12.96
CA PHE A 83 9.00 5.81 -14.11
C PHE A 83 8.44 7.24 -14.04
N GLY A 84 8.73 8.06 -15.05
CA GLY A 84 8.16 9.41 -15.17
C GLY A 84 8.71 10.45 -14.20
N GLY A 85 9.88 10.23 -13.62
CA GLY A 85 10.70 11.29 -13.00
C GLY A 85 11.62 11.93 -14.04
N ASP A 86 12.02 13.18 -13.79
CA ASP A 86 13.08 13.88 -14.56
C ASP A 86 14.43 13.14 -14.49
#